data_AF-A0A381I6Q4-F1
#
_entry.id   AF-A0A381I6Q4-F1
#
_cell.length_a   1.000
_cell.length_b   1.000
_cell.length_c   1.000
_cell.angle_alpha   90.00
_cell.angle_beta   90.00
_cell.angle_gamma   90.00
#
_symmetry.space_group_name_H-M   'P 1'
#
loop_
_entity.id
_entity.type
_entity.pdbx_description
1 polymer ?
#
loop_
_entity_poly.entity_id
_entity_poly.type
_entity_poly.pdbx_seq_one_letter_code
_entity_poly.pdbx_strand_id
1 'polypeptide(L)'
;MAFKMSTQKYSGKISEVEVGIGEKAIKLGGENVLPFYSFDGEVGNSPKIGIQISDVYPESWTDSYKELYKDVANCPVEWAKYVEANTQADFICLKFDGSDPNGLDKSVDECADVAKAVIEAIKLPLVVAGSGNHEKDGKLFGKISSNIGWT
;
A
#
# COMPACT_ATOMS: atom_id res chain seq x y z
N MET A 1 -2.04 -46.10 22.16
CA MET A 1 -2.93 -44.95 22.46
C MET A 1 -3.06 -44.11 21.19
N ALA A 2 -4.25 -43.59 20.90
CA ALA A 2 -4.45 -42.67 19.79
C ALA A 2 -3.95 -41.26 20.17
N PHE A 3 -3.25 -40.59 19.25
CA PHE A 3 -2.84 -39.20 19.43
C PHE A 3 -4.08 -38.29 19.46
N LYS A 4 -4.12 -37.35 20.41
CA LYS A 4 -5.11 -36.28 20.48
C LYS A 4 -4.39 -34.95 20.41
N MET A 5 -4.61 -34.20 19.34
CA MET A 5 -4.02 -32.88 19.15
C MET A 5 -4.55 -31.91 20.22
N SER A 6 -3.63 -31.18 20.87
CA SER A 6 -3.99 -30.11 21.79
C SER A 6 -4.36 -28.88 20.97
N THR A 7 -5.62 -28.48 20.99
CA THR A 7 -6.09 -27.27 20.31
C THR A 7 -6.31 -26.15 21.30
N GLN A 8 -5.92 -24.92 20.96
CA GLN A 8 -6.16 -23.73 21.77
C GLN A 8 -7.36 -22.93 21.23
N LYS A 9 -8.25 -22.49 22.14
CA LYS A 9 -9.36 -21.59 21.78
C LYS A 9 -9.03 -20.16 22.18
N TYR A 10 -9.32 -19.22 21.31
CA TYR A 10 -9.15 -17.79 21.54
C TYR A 10 -10.52 -17.10 21.53
N SER A 11 -10.76 -16.23 22.52
CA SER A 11 -12.00 -15.45 22.63
C SER A 11 -12.00 -14.17 21.78
N GLY A 12 -10.82 -13.72 21.33
CA GLY A 12 -10.65 -12.54 20.49
C GLY A 12 -10.52 -12.87 19.01
N LYS A 13 -10.78 -11.89 18.16
CA LYS A 13 -10.56 -11.94 16.72
C LYS A 13 -9.96 -10.60 16.28
N ILE A 14 -8.96 -10.63 15.41
CA ILE A 14 -8.41 -9.43 14.78
C ILE A 14 -9.48 -8.82 13.88
N SER A 15 -9.66 -7.50 13.96
CA SER A 15 -10.63 -6.79 13.12
C SER A 15 -10.33 -7.00 11.64
N GLU A 16 -11.38 -7.21 10.85
CA GLU A 16 -11.26 -7.23 9.39
C GLU A 16 -11.30 -5.80 8.86
N VAL A 17 -10.39 -5.47 7.94
CA VAL A 17 -10.32 -4.19 7.26
C VAL A 17 -10.32 -4.43 5.77
N GLU A 18 -11.18 -3.71 5.05
CA GLU A 18 -11.22 -3.71 3.59
C GLU A 18 -10.50 -2.47 3.05
N VAL A 19 -9.64 -2.67 2.04
CA VAL A 19 -8.84 -1.62 1.41
C VAL A 19 -9.13 -1.62 -0.09
N GLY A 20 -9.54 -0.46 -0.60
CA GLY A 20 -9.97 -0.29 -2.00
C GLY A 20 -11.47 -0.45 -2.19
N ILE A 21 -11.91 -0.34 -3.44
CA ILE A 21 -13.31 -0.46 -3.85
C ILE A 21 -13.45 -1.45 -5.02
N GLY A 22 -14.64 -2.04 -5.17
CA GLY A 22 -14.96 -2.94 -6.27
C GLY A 22 -14.21 -4.27 -6.24
N GLU A 23 -14.05 -4.90 -7.41
CA GLU A 23 -13.55 -6.28 -7.54
C GLU A 23 -12.10 -6.48 -7.10
N LYS A 24 -11.33 -5.40 -6.96
CA LYS A 24 -9.92 -5.42 -6.56
C LYS A 24 -9.70 -5.01 -5.10
N ALA A 25 -10.75 -4.74 -4.35
CA ALA A 25 -10.65 -4.52 -2.92
C ALA A 25 -10.01 -5.74 -2.23
N ILE A 26 -9.12 -5.48 -1.28
CA ILE A 26 -8.46 -6.51 -0.48
C ILE A 26 -8.96 -6.47 0.95
N LYS A 27 -8.99 -7.64 1.60
CA LYS A 27 -9.33 -7.77 3.01
C LYS A 27 -8.11 -8.19 3.81
N LEU A 28 -7.95 -7.57 4.97
CA LEU A 28 -6.87 -7.79 5.92
C LEU A 28 -7.46 -8.20 7.27
N GLY A 29 -6.74 -9.00 8.03
CA GLY A 29 -7.12 -9.38 9.37
C GLY A 29 -8.14 -10.52 9.42
N GLY A 30 -8.90 -10.61 10.52
CA GLY A 30 -9.89 -11.66 10.73
C GLY A 30 -9.33 -12.92 11.40
N GLU A 31 -8.06 -12.94 11.79
CA GLU A 31 -7.44 -14.05 12.49
C GLU A 31 -8.08 -14.25 13.88
N ASN A 32 -8.44 -15.48 14.21
CA ASN A 32 -8.83 -15.91 15.57
C ASN A 32 -7.75 -16.80 16.21
N VAL A 33 -6.68 -17.12 15.50
CA VAL A 33 -5.62 -18.01 15.96
C VAL A 33 -4.25 -17.35 15.81
N LEU A 34 -3.21 -17.98 16.37
CA LEU A 34 -1.84 -17.56 16.12
C LEU A 34 -1.46 -17.75 14.64
N PRO A 35 -0.48 -16.98 14.13
CA PRO A 35 -0.05 -17.09 12.74
C PRO A 35 0.28 -18.53 12.35
N PHE A 36 -0.33 -18.99 11.26
CA PHE A 36 -0.19 -20.34 10.68
C PHE A 36 -0.78 -21.51 11.49
N TYR A 37 -1.50 -21.26 12.60
CA TYR A 37 -2.19 -22.30 13.38
C TYR A 37 -3.61 -22.58 12.88
N SER A 38 -3.75 -22.92 11.61
CA SER A 38 -5.03 -23.31 10.99
C SER A 38 -5.67 -24.56 11.63
N PHE A 39 -4.89 -25.32 12.40
CA PHE A 39 -5.37 -26.46 13.17
C PHE A 39 -6.12 -26.05 14.45
N ASP A 40 -5.94 -24.81 14.93
CA ASP A 40 -6.63 -24.27 16.11
C ASP A 40 -7.92 -23.52 15.75
N GLY A 41 -8.15 -23.19 14.46
CA GLY A 41 -9.30 -22.39 14.03
C GLY A 41 -9.05 -21.55 12.78
N GLU A 42 -9.86 -20.50 12.60
CA GLU A 42 -9.82 -19.62 11.42
C GLU A 42 -8.63 -18.66 11.44
N VAL A 43 -7.82 -18.73 10.37
CA VAL A 43 -6.63 -17.88 10.15
C VAL A 43 -6.95 -16.56 9.44
N GLY A 44 -8.22 -16.18 9.33
CA GLY A 44 -8.61 -14.92 8.68
C GLY A 44 -8.24 -14.83 7.21
N ASN A 45 -7.96 -13.60 6.75
CA ASN A 45 -7.55 -13.30 5.39
C ASN A 45 -6.05 -13.58 5.19
N SER A 46 -5.66 -13.98 3.97
CA SER A 46 -4.25 -14.20 3.64
C SER A 46 -3.43 -12.90 3.76
N PRO A 47 -2.14 -12.97 4.16
CA PRO A 47 -1.25 -11.81 4.11
C PRO A 47 -1.23 -11.16 2.72
N LYS A 48 -1.06 -9.84 2.69
CA LYS A 48 -1.07 -9.02 1.47
C LYS A 48 0.27 -8.32 1.29
N ILE A 49 0.76 -8.30 0.05
CA ILE A 49 2.05 -7.71 -0.31
C ILE A 49 1.82 -6.45 -1.13
N GLY A 50 2.28 -5.32 -0.61
CA GLY A 50 2.30 -4.05 -1.32
C GLY A 50 3.66 -3.78 -1.92
N ILE A 51 3.68 -3.19 -3.12
CA ILE A 51 4.91 -2.67 -3.72
C ILE A 51 4.92 -1.16 -3.61
N GLN A 52 6.02 -0.63 -3.06
CA GLN A 52 6.22 0.81 -2.94
C GLN A 52 6.75 1.39 -4.25
N ILE A 53 6.15 2.51 -4.65
CA ILE A 53 6.65 3.45 -5.66
C ILE A 53 6.83 4.83 -5.03
N SER A 54 7.52 5.73 -5.71
CA SER A 54 7.73 7.11 -5.25
C SER A 54 7.20 8.13 -6.26
N ASP A 55 6.81 9.30 -5.78
CA ASP A 55 6.40 10.44 -6.62
C ASP A 55 7.59 11.14 -7.31
N VAL A 56 8.82 10.76 -6.94
CA VAL A 56 10.09 11.23 -7.50
C VAL A 56 10.98 10.05 -7.88
N TYR A 57 11.93 10.29 -8.79
CA TYR A 57 12.93 9.28 -9.10
C TYR A 57 13.75 8.94 -7.83
N PRO A 58 13.88 7.66 -7.45
CA PRO A 58 14.44 7.26 -6.17
C PRO A 58 15.98 7.21 -6.21
N GLU A 59 16.64 8.36 -6.26
CA GLU A 59 18.11 8.46 -6.36
C GLU A 59 18.86 7.68 -5.27
N SER A 60 18.28 7.61 -4.06
CA SER A 60 18.85 6.95 -2.89
C SER A 60 18.73 5.42 -2.90
N TRP A 61 18.00 4.84 -3.86
CA TRP A 61 17.85 3.40 -3.95
C TRP A 61 19.09 2.74 -4.54
N THR A 62 19.25 1.45 -4.26
CA THR A 62 20.34 0.65 -4.84
C THR A 62 20.20 0.58 -6.37
N ASP A 63 21.33 0.48 -7.06
CA ASP A 63 21.36 0.43 -8.52
C ASP A 63 20.53 -0.72 -9.09
N SER A 64 20.43 -1.85 -8.39
CA SER A 64 19.59 -2.98 -8.80
C SER A 64 18.11 -2.61 -8.90
N TYR A 65 17.58 -1.80 -7.98
CA TYR A 65 16.18 -1.36 -8.06
C TYR A 65 15.99 -0.24 -9.09
N LYS A 66 16.96 0.67 -9.21
CA LYS A 66 16.94 1.71 -10.24
C LYS A 66 16.95 1.11 -11.64
N GLU A 67 17.74 0.05 -11.85
CA GLU A 67 17.78 -0.68 -13.12
C GLU A 67 16.47 -1.41 -13.41
N LEU A 68 15.87 -2.04 -12.39
CA LEU A 68 14.57 -2.75 -12.52
C LEU A 68 13.45 -1.82 -13.01
N TYR A 69 13.46 -0.56 -12.60
CA TYR A 69 12.42 0.41 -12.91
C TYR A 69 12.89 1.56 -13.81
N LYS A 70 14.06 1.46 -14.45
CA LYS A 70 14.71 2.58 -15.17
C LYS A 70 13.80 3.26 -16.21
N ASP A 71 12.97 2.46 -16.88
CA ASP A 71 12.10 2.92 -17.98
C ASP A 71 10.82 3.59 -17.47
N VAL A 72 10.49 3.45 -16.17
CA VAL A 72 9.21 3.88 -15.60
C VAL A 72 9.33 4.75 -14.35
N ALA A 73 10.45 4.69 -13.61
CA ALA A 73 10.63 5.34 -12.30
C ALA A 73 10.62 6.88 -12.35
N ASN A 74 10.72 7.47 -13.54
CA ASN A 74 10.59 8.92 -13.73
C ASN A 74 9.12 9.39 -13.79
N CYS A 75 8.16 8.46 -13.93
CA CYS A 75 6.73 8.77 -13.98
C CYS A 75 5.95 7.84 -13.04
N PRO A 76 5.39 8.35 -11.93
CA PRO A 76 4.67 7.52 -10.96
C PRO A 76 3.50 6.73 -11.56
N VAL A 77 2.83 7.30 -12.57
CA VAL A 77 1.73 6.65 -13.29
C VAL A 77 2.22 5.43 -14.08
N GLU A 78 3.28 5.59 -14.88
CA GLU A 78 3.85 4.48 -15.64
C GLU A 78 4.48 3.44 -14.73
N TRP A 79 5.08 3.87 -13.62
CA TRP A 79 5.61 2.97 -12.61
C TRP A 79 4.50 2.14 -11.94
N ALA A 80 3.37 2.76 -11.57
CA ALA A 80 2.23 2.06 -11.00
C ALA A 80 1.64 1.02 -11.97
N LYS A 81 1.45 1.39 -13.25
CA LYS A 81 0.99 0.45 -14.29
C LYS A 81 1.97 -0.70 -14.49
N TYR A 82 3.27 -0.42 -14.48
CA TYR A 82 4.30 -1.45 -14.61
C TYR A 82 4.24 -2.43 -13.43
N VAL A 83 4.09 -1.93 -12.21
CA VAL A 83 3.94 -2.76 -11.01
C VAL A 83 2.69 -3.63 -11.12
N GLU A 84 1.54 -3.06 -11.50
CA GLU A 84 0.29 -3.81 -11.69
C GLU A 84 0.41 -4.91 -12.76
N ALA A 85 1.11 -4.63 -13.86
CA ALA A 85 1.22 -5.56 -14.99
C ALA A 85 2.27 -6.65 -14.81
N ASN A 86 3.35 -6.39 -14.05
CA ASN A 86 4.54 -7.25 -14.02
C ASN A 86 4.81 -7.90 -12.65
N THR A 87 3.95 -7.65 -11.65
CA THR A 87 4.13 -8.19 -10.30
C THR A 87 2.85 -8.86 -9.79
N GLN A 88 2.96 -9.53 -8.64
CA GLN A 88 1.81 -10.11 -7.92
C GLN A 88 1.40 -9.23 -6.73
N ALA A 89 1.62 -7.91 -6.82
CA ALA A 89 1.24 -6.99 -5.76
C ALA A 89 -0.28 -7.03 -5.50
N ASP A 90 -0.66 -7.09 -4.23
CA ASP A 90 -2.05 -6.98 -3.79
C ASP A 90 -2.50 -5.51 -3.74
N PHE A 91 -1.57 -4.58 -3.55
CA PHE A 91 -1.80 -3.13 -3.55
C PHE A 91 -0.52 -2.37 -3.93
N ILE A 92 -0.66 -1.11 -4.31
CA ILE A 92 0.46 -0.22 -4.58
C ILE A 92 0.55 0.82 -3.45
N CYS A 93 1.75 1.05 -2.93
CA CYS A 93 2.01 2.11 -1.96
C CYS A 93 2.72 3.27 -2.69
N LEU A 94 2.03 4.38 -2.90
CA LEU A 94 2.65 5.61 -3.41
C LEU A 94 3.17 6.42 -2.23
N LYS A 95 4.50 6.50 -2.13
CA LYS A 95 5.18 7.33 -1.14
C LYS A 95 5.54 8.70 -1.72
N PHE A 96 5.15 9.76 -1.02
CA PHE A 96 5.45 11.14 -1.40
C PHE A 96 6.79 11.59 -0.82
N ASP A 97 7.90 11.02 -1.29
CA ASP A 97 9.24 11.48 -0.89
C ASP A 97 9.50 12.92 -1.35
N GLY A 98 8.92 13.35 -2.47
CA GLY A 98 9.01 14.71 -2.99
C GLY A 98 8.33 15.77 -2.13
N SER A 99 7.45 15.39 -1.20
CA SER A 99 6.80 16.34 -0.30
C SER A 99 7.65 16.75 0.90
N ASP A 100 8.82 16.17 1.13
CA ASP A 100 9.70 16.53 2.25
C ASP A 100 10.09 18.03 2.18
N PRO A 101 9.76 18.84 3.21
CA PRO A 101 10.17 20.24 3.29
C PRO A 101 11.68 20.48 3.28
N ASN A 102 12.48 19.48 3.63
CA ASN A 102 13.94 19.55 3.56
C ASN A 102 14.51 19.04 2.23
N GLY A 103 13.65 18.53 1.35
CA GLY A 103 13.99 18.01 0.03
C GLY A 103 13.47 18.91 -1.08
N LEU A 104 12.59 18.36 -1.92
CA LEU A 104 12.00 19.12 -3.04
C LEU A 104 10.86 20.04 -2.61
N ASP A 105 10.29 19.82 -1.41
CA ASP A 105 9.16 20.56 -0.85
C ASP A 105 8.00 20.76 -1.85
N LYS A 106 7.71 19.74 -2.66
CA LYS A 106 6.61 19.80 -3.64
C LYS A 106 5.32 20.25 -2.96
N SER A 107 4.50 21.00 -3.69
CA SER A 107 3.27 21.52 -3.11
C SER A 107 2.28 20.39 -2.83
N VAL A 108 1.38 20.62 -1.87
CA VAL A 108 0.32 19.66 -1.53
C VAL A 108 -0.64 19.43 -2.71
N ASP A 109 -0.90 20.47 -3.51
CA ASP A 109 -1.73 20.36 -4.71
C ASP A 109 -1.06 19.48 -5.78
N GLU A 110 0.22 19.72 -6.07
CA GLU A 110 0.98 18.88 -7.02
C GLU A 110 1.00 17.41 -6.60
N CYS A 111 1.22 17.12 -5.31
CA CYS A 111 1.22 15.76 -4.80
C CYS A 111 -0.19 15.12 -4.90
N ALA A 112 -1.25 15.89 -4.65
CA ALA A 112 -2.61 15.40 -4.78
C ALA A 112 -2.99 15.09 -6.23
N ASP A 113 -2.51 15.88 -7.19
CA ASP A 113 -2.71 15.61 -8.61
C ASP A 113 -1.99 14.33 -9.05
N VAL A 114 -0.78 14.07 -8.53
CA VAL A 114 -0.07 12.80 -8.76
C VAL A 114 -0.85 11.63 -8.18
N ALA A 115 -1.35 11.72 -6.93
CA ALA A 115 -2.16 10.66 -6.32
C ALA A 115 -3.39 10.33 -7.18
N LYS A 116 -4.08 11.38 -7.65
CA LYS A 116 -5.27 11.26 -8.51
C LYS A 116 -4.94 10.59 -9.84
N ALA A 117 -3.87 11.03 -10.50
CA ALA A 117 -3.44 10.44 -11.78
C ALA A 117 -3.05 8.96 -11.64
N VAL A 118 -2.44 8.58 -10.51
CA VAL A 118 -2.07 7.17 -10.25
C VAL A 118 -3.31 6.32 -10.00
N ILE A 119 -4.24 6.73 -9.12
CA ILE A 119 -5.44 5.92 -8.83
C ILE A 119 -6.34 5.76 -10.06
N GLU A 120 -6.43 6.75 -10.95
CA GLU A 120 -7.20 6.65 -12.20
C GLU A 120 -6.55 5.70 -13.22
N ALA A 121 -5.27 5.38 -13.06
CA ALA A 121 -4.50 4.59 -14.01
C ALA A 121 -4.36 3.10 -13.68
N ILE A 122 -4.69 2.71 -12.44
CA ILE A 122 -4.56 1.32 -11.95
C ILE A 122 -5.90 0.79 -11.42
N LYS A 123 -5.98 -0.52 -11.26
CA LYS A 123 -7.13 -1.21 -10.64
C LYS A 123 -6.82 -1.72 -9.24
N LEU A 124 -5.55 -1.96 -8.92
CA LEU A 124 -5.12 -2.33 -7.57
C LEU A 124 -5.43 -1.21 -6.56
N PRO A 125 -5.73 -1.55 -5.29
CA PRO A 125 -5.85 -0.55 -4.23
C PRO A 125 -4.59 0.30 -4.13
N LEU A 126 -4.77 1.61 -3.94
CA LEU A 126 -3.68 2.56 -3.71
C LEU A 126 -3.62 2.91 -2.21
N VAL A 127 -2.48 2.66 -1.60
CA VAL A 127 -2.11 3.17 -0.28
C VAL A 127 -1.21 4.39 -0.49
N VAL A 128 -1.45 5.44 0.29
CA VAL A 128 -0.66 6.67 0.23
C VAL A 128 0.17 6.80 1.50
N ALA A 129 1.47 7.07 1.33
CA ALA A 129 2.40 7.36 2.42
C ALA A 129 3.05 8.74 2.22
N GLY A 130 3.27 9.45 3.32
CA GLY A 130 3.89 10.78 3.32
C GLY A 130 5.41 10.73 3.33
N SER A 131 6.03 11.90 3.42
CA SER A 131 7.49 12.00 3.56
C SER A 131 7.98 11.70 4.98
N GLY A 132 7.06 11.68 5.96
CA GLY A 132 7.37 11.52 7.39
C GLY A 132 7.37 12.85 8.16
N ASN A 133 7.16 13.98 7.48
CA ASN A 133 6.99 15.27 8.12
C ASN A 133 5.54 15.45 8.59
N HIS A 134 5.32 15.46 9.91
CA HIS A 134 3.97 15.43 10.49
C HIS A 134 3.04 16.57 10.02
N GLU A 135 3.56 17.79 9.89
CA GLU A 135 2.76 18.94 9.47
C GLU A 135 2.41 18.88 7.97
N LYS A 136 3.42 18.58 7.14
CA LYS A 136 3.22 18.47 5.69
C LYS A 136 2.33 17.28 5.35
N ASP A 137 2.56 16.12 5.97
CA ASP A 137 1.78 14.89 5.78
C ASP A 137 0.31 15.10 6.19
N GLY A 138 0.06 15.80 7.31
CA GLY A 138 -1.30 16.14 7.73
C GLY A 138 -2.07 16.95 6.69
N LYS A 139 -1.41 17.97 6.09
CA LYS A 139 -2.01 18.77 5.01
C LYS A 139 -2.20 17.95 3.74
N LEU A 140 -1.20 17.13 3.39
CA LEU A 140 -1.22 16.27 2.21
C LEU A 140 -2.36 15.24 2.25
N PHE A 141 -2.48 14.48 3.34
CA PHE A 141 -3.54 13.48 3.48
C PHE A 141 -4.93 14.10 3.53
N GLY A 142 -5.07 15.26 4.20
CA GLY A 142 -6.33 16.00 4.20
C GLY A 142 -6.75 16.43 2.79
N LYS A 143 -5.79 16.85 1.96
CA LYS A 143 -6.05 17.22 0.57
C LYS A 143 -6.40 16.01 -0.30
N ILE A 144 -5.59 14.96 -0.25
CA ILE A 144 -5.79 13.73 -1.04
C ILE A 144 -7.15 13.09 -0.73
N SER A 145 -7.52 13.01 0.55
CA SER A 145 -8.81 12.45 0.97
C SER A 145 -10.01 13.26 0.46
N SER A 146 -9.87 14.56 0.27
CA SER A 146 -10.94 15.44 -0.24
C SER A 146 -11.03 15.47 -1.77
N ASN A 147 -9.90 15.31 -2.48
CA ASN A 147 -9.81 15.44 -3.93
C ASN A 147 -10.13 14.14 -4.68
N ILE A 148 -9.77 13.01 -4.09
CA ILE A 148 -10.08 11.69 -4.63
C ILE A 148 -11.46 11.35 -4.07
N GLY A 149 -12.50 11.42 -4.89
CA GLY A 149 -13.84 11.03 -4.47
C GLY A 149 -13.88 9.53 -4.20
N TRP A 150 -13.57 9.12 -2.97
CA TRP A 150 -13.63 7.73 -2.49
C TRP A 150 -15.09 7.29 -2.38
N THR A 151 -15.76 7.05 -3.51
CA THR A 151 -17.12 6.49 -3.58
C THR A 151 -17.17 5.32 -4.51
#